data_AF-A0A3M7TNH0-F1
#
_entry.id   AF-A0A3M7TNH0-F1
#
_cell.length_a   1.000
_cell.length_b   1.000
_cell.length_c   1.000
_cell.angle_alpha   90.00
_cell.angle_beta   90.00
_cell.angle_gamma   90.00
#
_symmetry.space_group_name_H-M   'P 1'
#
loop_
_entity.id
_entity.type
_entity.pdbx_description
1 polymer ?
#
loop_
_entity_poly.entity_id
_entity_poly.type
_entity_poly.pdbx_seq_one_letter_code
_entity_poly.pdbx_strand_id
1 'polypeptide(L)'
;MDYRELVSIVVLLKDNHESGTREGKYFFFKYLDIVLDPKSDIYILGDLHKLAEVLKDNGVCEFSDVIGLYDSKAGGKLSELCGGCYA
;
A
#
# COMPACT_ATOMS: atom_id res chain seq x y z
N MET A 1 5.49 -7.46 -10.98
CA MET A 1 5.24 -6.01 -11.09
C MET A 1 6.56 -5.25 -11.11
N ASP A 2 6.75 -4.37 -12.09
CA ASP A 2 7.92 -3.50 -12.14
C ASP A 2 7.80 -2.31 -11.16
N TYR A 3 8.82 -1.47 -11.06
CA TYR A 3 8.83 -0.36 -10.08
C TYR A 3 7.85 0.76 -10.47
N ARG A 4 7.70 1.03 -11.77
CA ARG A 4 6.82 2.11 -12.26
C ARG A 4 5.36 1.74 -12.05
N GLU A 5 5.00 0.49 -12.34
CA GLU A 5 3.65 -0.04 -12.07
C GLU A 5 3.29 0.07 -10.59
N LEU A 6 4.23 -0.30 -9.71
CA LEU A 6 4.05 -0.21 -8.26
C LEU A 6 3.85 1.24 -7.81
N VAL A 7 4.66 2.18 -8.33
CA VAL A 7 4.49 3.62 -8.08
C VAL A 7 3.11 4.09 -8.53
N SER A 8 2.66 3.72 -9.73
CA SER A 8 1.34 4.13 -10.23
C SER A 8 0.21 3.65 -9.33
N ILE A 9 0.29 2.43 -8.81
CA ILE A 9 -0.72 1.90 -7.88
C ILE A 9 -0.68 2.63 -6.54
N VAL A 10 0.51 2.86 -5.97
CA VAL A 10 0.64 3.56 -4.70
C VAL A 10 0.15 5.00 -4.79
N VAL A 11 0.45 5.70 -5.89
CA VAL A 11 -0.07 7.05 -6.16
C VAL A 11 -1.59 7.03 -6.29
N LEU A 12 -2.17 6.06 -7.01
CA LEU A 12 -3.63 5.92 -7.12
C LEU A 12 -4.28 5.72 -5.74
N LEU A 13 -3.70 4.88 -4.89
CA LEU A 13 -4.18 4.67 -3.52
C LEU A 13 -4.08 5.97 -2.71
N LYS A 14 -2.94 6.66 -2.79
CA LYS A 14 -2.71 7.95 -2.13
C LYS A 14 -3.75 8.99 -2.53
N ASP A 15 -3.94 9.22 -3.83
CA ASP A 15 -4.88 10.22 -4.35
C ASP A 15 -6.31 9.97 -3.86
N ASN A 16 -6.74 8.70 -3.85
CA ASN A 16 -8.07 8.34 -3.34
C ASN A 16 -8.18 8.52 -1.83
N HIS A 17 -7.14 8.16 -1.08
CA HIS A 17 -7.07 8.34 0.37
C HIS A 17 -7.12 9.83 0.76
N GLU A 18 -6.33 10.67 0.10
CA GLU A 18 -6.17 12.10 0.38
C GLU A 18 -7.35 12.95 -0.11
N SER A 19 -8.18 12.43 -1.03
CA SER A 19 -9.36 13.15 -1.54
C SER A 19 -10.33 13.62 -0.44
N GLY A 20 -10.33 12.96 0.73
CA GLY A 20 -11.19 13.29 1.87
C GLY A 20 -12.68 13.05 1.63
N THR A 21 -13.07 12.57 0.44
CA THR A 21 -14.47 12.34 0.08
C THR A 21 -14.94 10.93 0.45
N ARG A 22 -16.25 10.73 0.59
CA ARG A 22 -16.83 9.39 0.77
C ARG A 22 -16.51 8.47 -0.41
N GLU A 23 -16.55 9.02 -1.62
CA GLU A 23 -16.28 8.30 -2.86
C GLU A 23 -14.81 7.88 -2.95
N GLY A 24 -13.86 8.78 -2.66
CA GLY A 24 -12.45 8.42 -2.64
C GLY A 24 -12.10 7.40 -1.56
N LYS A 25 -12.72 7.47 -0.37
CA LYS A 25 -12.59 6.39 0.64
C LYS A 25 -13.11 5.05 0.11
N TYR A 26 -14.25 5.05 -0.57
CA TYR A 26 -14.79 3.85 -1.20
C TYR A 26 -13.83 3.26 -2.23
N PHE A 27 -13.29 4.10 -3.12
CA PHE A 27 -12.33 3.65 -4.12
C PHE A 27 -10.99 3.21 -3.52
N PHE A 28 -10.48 3.89 -2.49
CA PHE A 28 -9.28 3.49 -1.78
C PHE A 28 -9.38 2.04 -1.29
N PHE A 29 -10.41 1.70 -0.52
CA PHE A 29 -10.59 0.33 -0.02
C PHE A 29 -10.85 -0.66 -1.15
N LYS A 30 -11.63 -0.29 -2.17
CA LYS A 30 -11.89 -1.17 -3.32
C LYS A 30 -10.61 -1.49 -4.10
N TYR A 31 -9.74 -0.51 -4.33
CA TYR A 31 -8.46 -0.75 -4.98
C TYR A 31 -7.53 -1.56 -4.09
N LEU A 32 -7.53 -1.29 -2.78
CA LEU A 32 -6.74 -2.05 -1.82
C LEU A 32 -7.12 -3.55 -1.84
N ASP A 33 -8.42 -3.87 -1.82
CA ASP A 33 -8.92 -5.25 -1.93
C ASP A 33 -8.38 -5.96 -3.19
N ILE A 34 -8.32 -5.25 -4.31
CA ILE A 34 -7.84 -5.80 -5.60
C ILE A 34 -6.33 -6.01 -5.58
N VAL A 35 -5.54 -5.05 -5.10
CA VAL A 35 -4.07 -5.11 -5.17
C VAL A 35 -3.47 -6.02 -4.10
N LEU A 36 -4.25 -6.36 -3.06
CA LEU A 36 -3.84 -7.30 -2.01
C LEU A 36 -4.32 -8.74 -2.27
N ASP A 37 -5.15 -8.99 -3.30
CA ASP A 37 -5.52 -10.35 -3.69
C ASP A 37 -4.35 -11.03 -4.44
N PRO A 38 -3.80 -12.16 -3.96
CA PRO A 38 -2.73 -12.89 -4.63
C PRO A 38 -3.11 -13.44 -6.01
N LYS A 39 -4.40 -13.46 -6.38
CA LYS A 39 -4.88 -13.85 -7.71
C LYS A 39 -5.02 -12.66 -8.67
N SER A 40 -4.79 -11.45 -8.19
CA SER A 40 -4.87 -10.24 -9.00
C SER A 40 -3.62 -10.07 -9.86
N ASP A 41 -3.81 -9.64 -11.11
CA ASP A 41 -2.71 -9.30 -12.02
C ASP A 41 -1.85 -8.14 -11.48
N ILE A 42 -2.41 -7.36 -10.55
CA ILE A 42 -1.77 -6.20 -9.93
C ILE A 42 -1.47 -6.43 -8.44
N TYR A 43 -1.17 -7.68 -8.05
CA TYR A 43 -0.79 -8.02 -6.68
C TYR A 43 0.50 -7.30 -6.24
N ILE A 44 0.42 -6.43 -5.22
CA ILE A 44 1.54 -5.57 -4.80
C ILE A 44 2.42 -6.17 -3.69
N LEU A 45 1.97 -7.20 -2.97
CA LEU A 45 2.74 -7.78 -1.86
C LEU A 45 3.82 -8.79 -2.30
N GLY A 46 4.02 -8.98 -3.61
CA GLY A 46 5.02 -9.91 -4.14
C GLY A 46 6.47 -9.55 -3.82
N ASP A 47 6.77 -8.26 -3.60
CA ASP A 47 8.09 -7.78 -3.18
C ASP A 47 7.95 -6.65 -2.14
N LEU A 48 8.02 -7.03 -0.87
CA LEU A 48 7.81 -6.10 0.25
C LEU A 48 8.93 -5.07 0.41
N HIS A 49 10.16 -5.36 -0.03
CA HIS A 49 11.24 -4.37 0.03
C HIS A 49 11.00 -3.26 -0.97
N LYS A 50 10.68 -3.65 -2.20
CA LYS A 50 10.34 -2.72 -3.28
C LYS A 50 9.08 -1.91 -2.97
N LEU A 51 8.05 -2.54 -2.40
CA LEU A 51 6.85 -1.83 -1.95
C LEU A 51 7.18 -0.82 -0.85
N ALA A 52 7.99 -1.20 0.15
CA ALA A 52 8.40 -0.28 1.19
C ALA A 52 9.21 0.92 0.66
N GLU A 53 10.08 0.73 -0.33
CA GLU A 53 10.77 1.84 -1.03
C GLU A 53 9.75 2.80 -1.67
N VAL A 54 8.80 2.26 -2.44
CA VAL A 54 7.77 3.09 -3.07
C VAL A 54 6.89 3.82 -2.05
N LEU A 55 6.50 3.16 -0.95
CA LEU A 55 5.73 3.81 0.13
C LEU A 55 6.50 4.96 0.77
N LYS A 56 7.81 4.79 1.02
CA LYS A 56 8.69 5.86 1.54
C LYS A 56 8.81 7.02 0.56
N ASP A 57 9.12 6.72 -0.70
CA ASP A 57 9.34 7.72 -1.73
C ASP A 57 8.09 8.58 -1.98
N ASN A 58 6.91 8.02 -1.72
CA ASN A 58 5.63 8.71 -1.84
C ASN A 58 5.09 9.28 -0.51
N GLY A 59 5.81 9.08 0.60
CA GLY A 59 5.45 9.59 1.93
C GLY A 59 4.15 8.99 2.49
N VAL A 60 3.87 7.72 2.19
CA VAL A 60 2.64 7.01 2.59
C VAL A 60 2.94 5.73 3.37
N CYS A 61 3.96 5.78 4.23
CA CYS A 61 4.34 4.62 5.05
C CYS A 61 3.24 4.16 6.00
N GLU A 62 2.28 5.02 6.35
CA GLU A 62 1.07 4.68 7.12
C GLU A 62 0.18 3.63 6.42
N PHE A 63 0.35 3.41 5.11
CA PHE A 63 -0.33 2.33 4.41
C PHE A 63 0.12 0.95 4.91
N SER A 64 1.27 0.82 5.57
CA SER A 64 1.68 -0.44 6.23
C SER A 64 0.63 -0.92 7.24
N ASP A 65 0.01 0.00 7.96
CA ASP A 65 -0.97 -0.33 9.00
C ASP A 65 -2.28 -0.78 8.38
N VAL A 66 -2.71 -0.09 7.32
CA VAL A 66 -3.92 -0.45 6.56
C VAL A 66 -3.73 -1.81 5.89
N ILE A 67 -2.59 -2.06 5.26
CA ILE A 67 -2.24 -3.37 4.68
C ILE A 67 -2.22 -4.44 5.78
N GLY A 68 -1.74 -4.10 6.99
CA GLY A 68 -1.75 -4.98 8.16
C GLY A 68 -3.14 -5.48 8.58
N LEU A 69 -4.21 -4.76 8.23
CA LEU A 69 -5.59 -5.21 8.45
C LEU A 69 -5.97 -6.39 7.54
N TYR A 70 -5.31 -6.54 6.40
CA TYR A 70 -5.55 -7.60 5.40
C TYR A 70 -4.54 -8.74 5.54
N ASP A 71 -3.26 -8.39 5.70
CA ASP A 71 -2.16 -9.32 5.91
C ASP A 71 -1.24 -8.77 6.99
N SER A 72 -1.41 -9.28 8.21
CA SER A 72 -0.66 -8.82 9.38
C SER A 72 0.86 -9.03 9.26
N LYS A 73 1.30 -10.07 8.51
CA LYS A 73 2.73 -10.32 8.30
C LYS A 73 3.31 -9.31 7.31
N ALA A 74 2.62 -9.07 6.19
CA ALA A 74 3.04 -8.09 5.21
C ALA A 74 3.05 -6.68 5.82
N GLY A 75 1.98 -6.29 6.52
CA GLY A 75 1.88 -4.99 7.19
C GLY A 75 2.97 -4.76 8.23
N GLY A 76 3.22 -5.75 9.10
CA GLY A 76 4.31 -5.70 10.07
C GLY A 76 5.67 -5.53 9.40
N LYS A 77 5.93 -6.30 8.33
CA LYS A 77 7.21 -6.20 7.61
C LYS A 77 7.38 -4.84 6.90
N LEU A 78 6.32 -4.32 6.31
CA LEU A 78 6.32 -3.00 5.70
C LEU A 78 6.57 -1.90 6.73
N SER A 79 5.97 -2.00 7.92
CA SER A 79 6.19 -1.06 9.03
C SER A 79 7.66 -1.03 9.49
N GLU A 80 8.28 -2.22 9.68
CA GLU A 80 9.72 -2.33 9.95
C GLU A 80 10.56 -1.66 8.85
N LEU A 81 10.27 -1.98 7.58
CA LEU A 81 11.01 -1.48 6.45
C LEU A 81 10.85 0.02 6.29
N CYS A 82 9.65 0.56 6.55
CA CYS A 82 9.34 1.99 6.59
C CYS A 82 10.06 2.74 7.72
N GLY A 83 10.71 2.03 8.65
CA GLY A 83 11.51 2.64 9.72
C GLY A 83 10.79 2.71 11.06
N GLY A 84 9.65 2.03 11.22
CA GLY A 84 8.94 1.77 12.48
C GLY A 84 8.71 2.98 13.39
N CYS A 85 7.47 3.46 13.48
CA CYS A 85 7.02 4.26 14.62
C CYS A 85 6.85 3.38 15.88
N TYR A 86 7.94 2.80 16.40
CA TYR A 86 7.99 2.26 17.77
C TYR A 86 9.40 2.44 18.34
N ALA A 87 9.58 3.56 19.06
CA ALA A 87 10.53 3.69 20.15
C ALA A 87 9.74 3.64 21.47
#